data_AF-A0A2E6H7Y4-F1
#
_entry.id   AF-A0A2E6H7Y4-F1
#
_cell.length_a   1.000
_cell.length_b   1.000
_cell.length_c   1.000
_cell.angle_alpha   90.00
_cell.angle_beta   90.00
_cell.angle_gamma   90.00
#
_symmetry.space_group_name_H-M   'P 1'
#
loop_
_entity.id
_entity.type
_entity.pdbx_description
1 polymer ?
#
loop_
_entity_poly.entity_id
_entity_poly.type
_entity_poly.pdbx_seq_one_letter_code
_entity_poly.pdbx_strand_id
1 'polypeptide(L)'
;MEITPIPGFSEPFSSITHLLGAVFFLVGGFYLGIKGRGNTKRQVGLGIYSFSLVFLFSMSGVYHLLEPGLMPRHVLRHLDHAGIWILIAGTFTPMHIILFRGVKRWGVLLPVWIMAITGLTLEMVFFNNIPEWLVLSFFLFLGWVGVISIWMFKKYYPEKKYRLIGIGGVAYSLGAVMEFTRWPILWSGVIGPHEIFHIFVLIGAGSHWLFIFRNAHRPKARILVVHIKEFVTQGGYQAIGENELIDLRADSLEELHGLIQSWVNENFHREMRPLEINLKHSKIL
;
A
#
# COMPACT_ATOMS: atom_id res chain seq x y z
N MET A 1 4.50 -13.51 29.80
CA MET A 1 4.22 -14.95 29.61
C MET A 1 5.42 -15.55 28.91
N GLU A 2 5.90 -16.71 29.33
CA GLU A 2 6.94 -17.41 28.57
C GLU A 2 6.29 -18.18 27.42
N ILE A 3 6.69 -17.87 26.19
CA ILE A 3 6.26 -18.59 24.98
C ILE A 3 7.04 -19.91 24.91
N THR A 4 6.35 -20.98 24.51
CA THR A 4 6.95 -22.30 24.33
C THR A 4 7.62 -22.36 22.96
N PRO A 5 8.96 -22.45 22.87
CA PRO A 5 9.65 -22.51 21.60
C PRO A 5 9.49 -23.88 20.95
N ILE A 6 9.70 -23.95 19.63
CA ILE A 6 9.86 -25.21 18.88
C ILE A 6 11.20 -25.17 18.13
N PRO A 7 11.76 -26.31 17.70
CA PRO A 7 13.04 -26.32 17.00
C PRO A 7 13.06 -25.33 15.81
N GLY A 8 13.98 -24.37 15.86
CA GLY A 8 14.15 -23.34 14.84
C GLY A 8 13.24 -22.11 14.97
N PHE A 9 12.36 -22.02 15.98
CA PHE A 9 11.50 -20.86 16.22
C PHE A 9 11.38 -20.53 17.72
N SER A 10 11.88 -19.35 18.10
CA SER A 10 11.79 -18.88 19.48
C SER A 10 10.38 -18.47 19.87
N GLU A 11 9.67 -17.80 18.97
CA GLU A 11 8.29 -17.37 19.14
C GLU A 11 7.47 -17.84 17.91
N PRO A 12 7.02 -19.11 17.91
CA PRO A 12 6.61 -19.79 16.69
C PRO A 12 5.42 -19.15 15.99
N PHE A 13 4.39 -18.78 16.76
CA PHE A 13 3.18 -18.19 16.20
C PHE A 13 3.48 -16.82 15.56
N SER A 14 4.16 -15.93 16.29
CA SER A 14 4.56 -14.61 15.81
C SER A 14 5.45 -14.67 14.57
N SER A 15 6.42 -15.58 14.57
CA SER A 15 7.33 -15.78 13.43
C SER A 15 6.61 -16.33 12.20
N ILE A 16 5.91 -17.45 12.33
CA ILE A 16 5.27 -18.14 11.19
C ILE A 16 4.20 -17.26 10.56
N THR A 17 3.35 -16.61 11.36
CA THR A 17 2.28 -15.75 10.83
C THR A 17 2.84 -14.59 10.00
N HIS A 18 3.90 -13.94 10.46
CA HIS A 18 4.53 -12.83 9.72
C HIS A 18 5.35 -13.32 8.52
N LEU A 19 6.07 -14.44 8.59
CA LEU A 19 6.75 -15.00 7.42
C LEU A 19 5.76 -15.42 6.32
N LEU A 20 4.63 -16.03 6.68
CA LEU A 20 3.55 -16.32 5.73
C LEU A 20 2.95 -15.03 5.16
N GLY A 21 2.77 -14.00 6.00
CA GLY A 21 2.39 -12.66 5.56
C GLY A 21 3.37 -12.07 4.54
N ALA A 22 4.68 -12.19 4.77
CA ALA A 22 5.71 -11.70 3.86
C ALA A 22 5.62 -12.38 2.48
N VAL A 23 5.43 -13.70 2.43
CA VAL A 23 5.23 -14.44 1.18
C VAL A 23 3.94 -13.99 0.49
N PHE A 24 2.84 -13.88 1.23
CA PHE A 24 1.56 -13.41 0.70
C PHE A 24 1.68 -12.01 0.06
N PHE A 25 2.30 -11.06 0.76
CA PHE A 25 2.46 -9.70 0.25
C PHE A 25 3.54 -9.57 -0.82
N LEU A 26 4.52 -10.48 -0.89
CA LEU A 26 5.45 -10.54 -2.01
C LEU A 26 4.73 -10.92 -3.30
N VAL A 27 3.95 -12.00 -3.27
CA VAL A 27 3.10 -12.41 -4.40
C VAL A 27 2.07 -11.33 -4.73
N GLY A 28 1.40 -10.79 -3.70
CA GLY A 28 0.45 -9.69 -3.85
C GLY A 28 1.08 -8.42 -4.45
N GLY A 29 2.33 -8.13 -4.13
CA GLY A 29 3.10 -7.02 -4.70
C GLY A 29 3.36 -7.19 -6.19
N PHE A 30 3.67 -8.40 -6.65
CA PHE A 30 3.78 -8.70 -8.08
C PHE A 30 2.46 -8.44 -8.82
N TYR A 31 1.33 -8.90 -8.27
CA TYR A 31 0.00 -8.62 -8.84
C TYR A 31 -0.37 -7.13 -8.83
N LEU A 32 0.02 -6.38 -7.79
CA LEU A 32 -0.11 -4.92 -7.78
C LEU A 32 0.70 -4.27 -8.90
N GLY A 33 1.95 -4.72 -9.11
CA GLY A 33 2.81 -4.25 -10.18
C GLY A 33 2.20 -4.44 -11.57
N ILE A 34 1.65 -5.63 -11.84
CA ILE A 34 0.93 -5.94 -13.08
C ILE A 34 -0.30 -5.03 -13.23
N LYS A 35 -1.13 -4.95 -12.19
CA LYS A 35 -2.38 -4.18 -12.23
C LYS A 35 -2.15 -2.67 -12.37
N GLY A 36 -1.01 -2.19 -11.89
CA GLY A 36 -0.60 -0.79 -11.94
C GLY A 36 0.16 -0.35 -13.19
N ARG A 37 0.37 -1.25 -14.18
CA ARG A 37 1.10 -0.96 -15.43
C ARG A 37 0.53 0.22 -16.19
N GLY A 38 1.32 0.78 -17.10
CA GLY A 38 0.95 1.91 -17.95
C GLY A 38 1.29 3.29 -17.38
N ASN A 39 1.58 3.43 -16.08
CA ASN A 39 1.97 4.73 -15.53
C ASN A 39 3.10 4.60 -14.49
N THR A 40 4.26 5.19 -14.77
CA THR A 40 5.45 5.07 -13.92
C THR A 40 5.22 5.56 -12.49
N LYS A 41 4.56 6.72 -12.31
CA LYS A 41 4.32 7.27 -10.96
C LYS A 41 3.42 6.34 -10.14
N ARG A 42 2.45 5.69 -10.77
CA ARG A 42 1.59 4.70 -10.13
C ARG A 42 2.39 3.47 -9.73
N GLN A 43 3.22 2.93 -10.63
CA GLN A 43 4.06 1.78 -10.33
C GLN A 43 5.06 2.06 -9.20
N VAL A 44 5.70 3.22 -9.18
CA VAL A 44 6.61 3.61 -8.08
C VAL A 44 5.87 3.63 -6.74
N GLY A 45 4.69 4.25 -6.69
CA GLY A 45 3.90 4.27 -5.45
C GLY A 45 3.47 2.89 -4.96
N LEU A 46 3.08 2.00 -5.90
CA LEU A 46 2.75 0.61 -5.59
C LEU A 46 3.97 -0.21 -5.18
N GLY A 47 5.14 0.06 -5.76
CA GLY A 47 6.40 -0.56 -5.42
C GLY A 47 6.85 -0.22 -4.01
N ILE A 48 6.77 1.06 -3.62
CA ILE A 48 7.08 1.52 -2.25
C ILE A 48 6.19 0.79 -1.23
N TYR A 49 4.89 0.71 -1.50
CA TYR A 49 3.95 0.00 -0.62
C TYR A 49 4.20 -1.51 -0.54
N SER A 50 4.49 -2.14 -1.69
CA SER A 50 4.77 -3.57 -1.73
C SER A 50 6.07 -3.89 -0.97
N PHE A 51 7.11 -3.07 -1.16
CA PHE A 51 8.34 -3.16 -0.40
C PHE A 51 8.09 -3.01 1.10
N SER A 52 7.33 -2.00 1.53
CA SER A 52 7.09 -1.76 2.95
C SER A 52 6.38 -2.92 3.64
N LEU A 53 5.41 -3.55 2.96
CA LEU A 53 4.73 -4.76 3.46
C LEU A 53 5.73 -5.91 3.61
N VAL A 54 6.42 -6.28 2.54
CA VAL A 54 7.37 -7.41 2.55
C VAL A 54 8.47 -7.17 3.58
N PHE A 55 8.97 -5.94 3.67
CA PHE A 55 9.99 -5.55 4.63
C PHE A 55 9.52 -5.75 6.07
N LEU A 56 8.39 -5.15 6.48
CA LEU A 56 7.87 -5.31 7.85
C LEU A 56 7.70 -6.79 8.22
N PHE A 57 6.94 -7.53 7.40
CA PHE A 57 6.59 -8.91 7.72
C PHE A 57 7.81 -9.84 7.70
N SER A 58 8.80 -9.57 6.85
CA SER A 58 10.06 -10.34 6.86
C SER A 58 10.90 -10.02 8.10
N MET A 59 11.11 -8.75 8.42
CA MET A 59 11.93 -8.35 9.58
C MET A 59 11.32 -8.86 10.88
N SER A 60 10.01 -8.70 11.05
CA SER A 60 9.27 -9.23 12.19
C SER A 60 9.33 -10.75 12.27
N GLY A 61 9.04 -11.44 11.16
CA GLY A 61 9.04 -12.90 11.11
C GLY A 61 10.39 -13.50 11.50
N VAL A 62 11.50 -12.91 11.02
CA VAL A 62 12.86 -13.38 11.35
C VAL A 62 13.27 -12.94 12.77
N TYR A 63 12.84 -11.76 13.25
CA TYR A 63 13.09 -11.34 14.63
C TYR A 63 12.55 -12.37 15.64
N HIS A 64 11.32 -12.83 15.46
CA HIS A 64 10.67 -13.84 16.32
C HIS A 64 11.20 -15.27 16.10
N LEU A 65 11.85 -15.52 14.97
CA LEU A 65 12.50 -16.79 14.69
C LEU A 65 13.74 -16.98 15.58
N LEU A 66 14.59 -15.95 15.64
CA LEU A 66 15.92 -16.02 16.26
C LEU A 66 15.88 -16.11 17.79
N GLU A 67 16.87 -16.78 18.37
CA GLU A 67 17.00 -16.94 19.83
C GLU A 67 17.30 -15.62 20.56
N PRO A 68 16.74 -15.43 21.77
CA PRO A 68 17.08 -14.29 22.63
C PRO A 68 18.59 -14.19 22.89
N GLY A 69 19.11 -12.96 22.96
CA GLY A 69 20.53 -12.69 23.27
C GLY A 69 21.48 -12.69 22.08
N LEU A 70 21.02 -13.06 20.87
CA LEU A 70 21.84 -13.01 19.67
C LEU A 70 21.91 -11.59 19.09
N MET A 71 23.12 -11.14 18.70
CA MET A 71 23.32 -9.83 18.05
C MET A 71 22.42 -9.61 16.81
N PRO A 72 22.25 -10.58 15.89
CA PRO A 72 21.30 -10.44 14.79
C PRO A 72 19.85 -10.19 15.22
N ARG A 73 19.40 -10.77 16.35
CA ARG A 73 18.06 -10.54 16.89
C ARG A 73 17.89 -9.09 17.35
N HIS A 74 18.94 -8.51 17.96
CA HIS A 74 18.91 -7.09 18.34
C HIS A 74 18.77 -6.16 17.14
N VAL A 75 19.49 -6.43 16.04
CA VAL A 75 19.36 -5.64 14.80
C VAL A 75 17.97 -5.79 14.20
N LEU A 76 17.47 -7.03 14.10
CA LEU A 76 16.15 -7.29 13.54
C LEU A 76 15.02 -6.68 14.37
N ARG A 77 15.17 -6.58 15.70
CA ARG A 77 14.22 -5.86 16.55
C ARG A 77 14.08 -4.38 16.16
N HIS A 78 15.20 -3.72 15.83
CA HIS A 78 15.17 -2.34 15.34
C HIS A 78 14.53 -2.26 13.97
N LEU A 79 14.86 -3.19 13.06
CA LEU A 79 14.28 -3.22 11.72
C LEU A 79 12.78 -3.56 11.72
N ASP A 80 12.32 -4.36 12.67
CA ASP A 80 10.90 -4.69 12.87
C ASP A 80 10.10 -3.42 13.22
N HIS A 81 10.57 -2.68 14.23
CA HIS A 81 9.99 -1.38 14.60
C HIS A 81 10.08 -0.35 13.46
N ALA A 82 11.23 -0.27 12.77
CA ALA A 82 11.39 0.58 11.60
C ALA A 82 10.38 0.23 10.49
N GLY A 83 10.08 -1.06 10.33
CA GLY A 83 9.10 -1.57 9.38
C GLY A 83 7.70 -0.99 9.60
N ILE A 84 7.30 -0.72 10.85
CA ILE A 84 5.99 -0.15 11.17
C ILE A 84 5.90 1.28 10.63
N TRP A 85 6.90 2.13 10.90
CA TRP A 85 6.97 3.48 10.35
C TRP A 85 6.92 3.50 8.83
N ILE A 86 7.74 2.63 8.20
CA ILE A 86 7.84 2.53 6.75
C ILE A 86 6.52 2.04 6.15
N LEU A 87 5.85 1.08 6.77
CA LEU A 87 4.56 0.58 6.29
C LEU A 87 3.46 1.62 6.42
N ILE A 88 3.41 2.40 7.52
CA ILE A 88 2.42 3.47 7.65
C ILE A 88 2.60 4.46 6.50
N ALA A 89 3.79 5.03 6.30
CA ALA A 89 4.01 5.98 5.18
C ALA A 89 3.86 5.33 3.79
N GLY A 90 4.33 4.09 3.64
CA GLY A 90 4.22 3.28 2.44
C GLY A 90 2.77 3.06 2.04
N THR A 91 1.85 2.90 3.00
CA THR A 91 0.41 2.74 2.77
C THR A 91 -0.24 3.99 2.19
N PHE A 92 0.11 5.18 2.70
CA PHE A 92 -0.45 6.44 2.19
C PHE A 92 0.01 6.75 0.76
N THR A 93 1.20 6.25 0.38
CA THR A 93 1.86 6.56 -0.88
C THR A 93 1.04 6.22 -2.11
N PRO A 94 0.69 4.95 -2.41
CA PRO A 94 -0.11 4.63 -3.58
C PRO A 94 -1.53 5.21 -3.48
N MET A 95 -2.11 5.30 -2.28
CA MET A 95 -3.45 5.87 -2.09
C MET A 95 -3.50 7.32 -2.62
N HIS A 96 -2.55 8.17 -2.22
CA HIS A 96 -2.55 9.57 -2.63
C HIS A 96 -1.96 9.79 -4.03
N ILE A 97 -0.99 8.98 -4.44
CA ILE A 97 -0.43 9.02 -5.79
C ILE A 97 -1.49 8.66 -6.84
N ILE A 98 -2.34 7.67 -6.56
CA ILE A 98 -3.33 7.18 -7.52
C ILE A 98 -4.58 8.02 -7.48
N LEU A 99 -5.11 8.35 -6.30
CA LEU A 99 -6.48 8.86 -6.17
C LEU A 99 -6.59 10.38 -6.08
N PHE A 100 -5.47 11.10 -5.92
CA PHE A 100 -5.45 12.56 -5.79
C PHE A 100 -4.40 13.21 -6.70
N ARG A 101 -4.50 14.52 -6.91
CA ARG A 101 -3.53 15.37 -7.62
C ARG A 101 -3.30 16.68 -6.86
N GLY A 102 -2.20 17.37 -7.18
CA GLY A 102 -1.89 18.69 -6.63
C GLY A 102 -1.81 18.70 -5.09
N VAL A 103 -2.34 19.76 -4.48
CA VAL A 103 -2.33 19.98 -3.03
C VAL A 103 -3.00 18.83 -2.27
N LYS A 104 -4.11 18.26 -2.78
CA LYS A 104 -4.81 17.13 -2.15
C LYS A 104 -3.91 15.88 -2.02
N ARG A 105 -2.98 15.68 -2.95
CA ARG A 105 -2.01 14.58 -2.86
C ARG A 105 -0.94 14.87 -1.82
N TRP A 106 -0.28 16.00 -1.99
CA TRP A 106 0.95 16.30 -1.25
C TRP A 106 0.70 16.81 0.17
N GLY A 107 -0.46 17.43 0.42
CA GLY A 107 -0.84 17.98 1.72
C GLY A 107 -1.03 16.93 2.81
N VAL A 108 -1.23 15.66 2.45
CA VAL A 108 -1.22 14.54 3.40
C VAL A 108 0.08 13.75 3.28
N LEU A 109 0.53 13.49 2.04
CA LEU A 109 1.65 12.58 1.82
C LEU A 109 2.98 13.14 2.36
N LEU A 110 3.27 14.44 2.21
CA LEU A 110 4.51 15.03 2.72
C LEU A 110 4.56 15.02 4.25
N PRO A 111 3.54 15.52 4.98
CA PRO A 111 3.54 15.43 6.44
C PRO A 111 3.69 14.01 6.97
N VAL A 112 3.01 13.02 6.36
CA VAL A 112 3.10 11.61 6.80
C VAL A 112 4.52 11.08 6.64
N TRP A 113 5.19 11.31 5.51
CA TRP A 113 6.57 10.88 5.32
C TRP A 113 7.55 11.61 6.23
N ILE A 114 7.37 12.91 6.44
CA ILE A 114 8.21 13.69 7.37
C ILE A 114 8.07 13.12 8.78
N MET A 115 6.83 12.95 9.27
CA MET A 115 6.58 12.38 10.60
C MET A 115 7.12 10.95 10.72
N ALA A 116 6.96 10.12 9.69
CA ALA A 116 7.48 8.75 9.70
C ALA A 116 9.01 8.70 9.73
N ILE A 117 9.69 9.52 8.94
CA ILE A 117 11.16 9.58 8.92
C ILE A 117 11.68 10.12 10.25
N THR A 118 11.09 11.19 10.76
CA THR A 118 11.45 11.77 12.06
C THR A 118 11.22 10.77 13.19
N GLY A 119 10.04 10.15 13.25
CA GLY A 119 9.69 9.14 14.25
C GLY A 119 10.61 7.93 14.20
N LEU A 120 10.84 7.37 13.01
CA LEU A 120 11.79 6.28 12.79
C LEU A 120 13.18 6.68 13.28
N THR A 121 13.69 7.85 12.90
CA THR A 121 15.04 8.28 13.26
C THR A 121 15.20 8.42 14.76
N LEU A 122 14.23 9.09 15.41
CA LEU A 122 14.25 9.27 16.86
C LEU A 122 14.15 7.94 17.59
N GLU A 123 13.28 7.04 17.15
CA GLU A 123 13.17 5.70 17.75
C GLU A 123 14.44 4.89 17.56
N MET A 124 15.07 4.91 16.38
CA MET A 124 16.32 4.17 16.16
C MET A 124 17.48 4.72 17.02
N VAL A 125 17.57 6.03 17.23
CA VAL A 125 18.63 6.65 18.04
C VAL A 125 18.40 6.41 19.54
N PHE A 126 17.15 6.52 20.00
CA PHE A 126 16.80 6.44 21.42
C PHE A 126 16.04 5.16 21.78
N PHE A 127 16.29 4.06 21.05
CA PHE A 127 15.47 2.85 21.08
C PHE A 127 15.22 2.28 22.48
N ASN A 128 16.24 2.26 23.34
CA ASN A 128 16.12 1.74 24.69
C ASN A 128 15.66 2.78 25.73
N ASN A 129 15.54 4.06 25.33
CA ASN A 129 15.20 5.18 26.21
C ASN A 129 13.76 5.67 26.02
N ILE A 130 13.13 5.38 24.88
CA ILE A 130 11.73 5.75 24.64
C ILE A 130 10.82 4.67 25.22
N PRO A 131 9.86 5.03 26.09
CA PRO A 131 8.92 4.06 26.64
C PRO A 131 7.96 3.56 25.56
N GLU A 132 7.62 2.28 25.64
CA GLU A 132 6.76 1.59 24.66
C GLU A 132 5.44 2.31 24.38
N TRP A 133 4.76 2.80 25.43
CA TRP A 133 3.47 3.48 25.29
C TRP A 133 3.55 4.72 24.38
N LEU A 134 4.70 5.40 24.39
CA LEU A 134 4.92 6.60 23.60
C LEU A 134 5.14 6.24 22.12
N VAL A 135 5.95 5.23 21.85
CA VAL A 135 6.13 4.68 20.49
C VAL A 135 4.78 4.25 19.90
N LEU A 136 4.03 3.44 20.65
CA LEU A 136 2.72 2.94 20.22
C LEU A 136 1.72 4.08 19.95
N SER A 137 1.74 5.11 20.80
CA SER A 137 0.91 6.31 20.62
C SER A 137 1.27 7.04 19.33
N PHE A 138 2.54 7.15 18.98
CA PHE A 138 2.95 7.77 17.72
C PHE A 138 2.56 6.93 16.49
N PHE A 139 2.69 5.61 16.54
CA PHE A 139 2.21 4.73 15.47
C PHE A 139 0.72 4.92 15.22
N LEU A 140 -0.08 4.91 16.29
CA LEU A 140 -1.52 5.13 16.20
C LEU A 140 -1.82 6.53 15.69
N PHE A 141 -1.20 7.57 16.26
CA PHE A 141 -1.40 8.96 15.82
C PHE A 141 -1.15 9.10 14.31
N LEU A 142 -0.01 8.60 13.83
CA LEU A 142 0.34 8.68 12.41
C LEU A 142 -0.65 7.86 11.54
N GLY A 143 -1.06 6.67 11.99
CA GLY A 143 -2.07 5.87 11.29
C GLY A 143 -3.43 6.58 11.20
N TRP A 144 -3.84 7.25 12.28
CA TRP A 144 -5.12 7.97 12.37
C TRP A 144 -5.17 9.26 11.54
N VAL A 145 -4.04 9.78 11.05
CA VAL A 145 -4.01 10.76 9.95
C VAL A 145 -4.83 10.25 8.74
N GLY A 146 -4.97 8.94 8.59
CA GLY A 146 -5.80 8.30 7.57
C GLY A 146 -7.29 8.69 7.62
N VAL A 147 -7.79 9.20 8.74
CA VAL A 147 -9.15 9.78 8.83
C VAL A 147 -9.30 10.99 7.90
N ILE A 148 -8.24 11.81 7.76
CA ILE A 148 -8.22 12.93 6.80
C ILE A 148 -8.37 12.38 5.38
N SER A 149 -7.64 11.32 5.05
CA SER A 149 -7.76 10.65 3.75
C SER A 149 -9.17 10.07 3.52
N ILE A 150 -9.76 9.42 4.53
CA ILE A 150 -11.15 8.94 4.47
C ILE A 150 -12.11 10.09 4.20
N TRP A 151 -11.99 11.21 4.93
CA TRP A 151 -12.83 12.39 4.72
C TRP A 151 -12.69 12.94 3.30
N MET A 152 -11.48 12.97 2.75
CA MET A 152 -11.26 13.34 1.35
C MET A 152 -11.90 12.32 0.39
N PHE A 153 -11.80 11.02 0.67
CA PHE A 153 -12.41 9.98 -0.16
C PHE A 153 -13.94 10.04 -0.19
N LYS A 154 -14.58 10.40 0.92
CA LYS A 154 -16.05 10.54 1.01
C LYS A 154 -16.64 11.47 -0.04
N LYS A 155 -15.89 12.51 -0.42
CA LYS A 155 -16.32 13.50 -1.42
C LYS A 155 -16.30 12.96 -2.85
N TYR A 156 -15.58 11.86 -3.11
CA TYR A 156 -15.24 11.41 -4.47
C TYR A 156 -15.60 9.96 -4.76
N TYR A 157 -15.77 9.13 -3.73
CA TYR A 157 -15.97 7.71 -3.91
C TYR A 157 -17.09 7.19 -3.00
N PRO A 158 -17.92 6.25 -3.49
CA PRO A 158 -18.94 5.61 -2.67
C PRO A 158 -18.31 4.85 -1.49
N GLU A 159 -19.02 4.76 -0.38
CA GLU A 159 -18.55 4.18 0.89
C GLU A 159 -17.91 2.80 0.75
N LYS A 160 -18.53 1.93 -0.05
CA LYS A 160 -18.03 0.58 -0.35
C LYS A 160 -16.57 0.58 -0.81
N LYS A 161 -16.09 1.68 -1.41
CA LYS A 161 -14.71 1.81 -1.87
C LYS A 161 -13.75 2.13 -0.72
N TYR A 162 -14.06 3.02 0.23
CA TYR A 162 -13.09 3.44 1.26
C TYR A 162 -13.26 2.75 2.63
N ARG A 163 -14.34 2.00 2.88
CA ARG A 163 -14.58 1.31 4.17
C ARG A 163 -13.44 0.39 4.62
N LEU A 164 -12.70 -0.19 3.66
CA LEU A 164 -11.55 -1.06 3.94
C LEU A 164 -10.42 -0.30 4.67
N ILE A 165 -10.26 1.00 4.41
CA ILE A 165 -9.28 1.82 5.14
C ILE A 165 -9.68 1.89 6.62
N GLY A 166 -10.97 2.15 6.88
CA GLY A 166 -11.52 2.20 8.23
C GLY A 166 -11.42 0.86 8.96
N ILE A 167 -11.79 -0.25 8.30
CA ILE A 167 -11.62 -1.60 8.85
C ILE A 167 -10.16 -1.86 9.23
N GLY A 168 -9.22 -1.50 8.36
CA GLY A 168 -7.80 -1.69 8.64
C GLY A 168 -7.31 -0.81 9.80
N GLY A 169 -7.74 0.45 9.86
CA GLY A 169 -7.40 1.36 10.98
C GLY A 169 -7.95 0.89 12.32
N VAL A 170 -9.19 0.37 12.35
CA VAL A 170 -9.77 -0.26 13.54
C VAL A 170 -9.01 -1.52 13.92
N ALA A 171 -8.65 -2.38 12.96
CA ALA A 171 -7.87 -3.58 13.24
C ALA A 171 -6.52 -3.26 13.89
N TYR A 172 -5.75 -2.32 13.33
CA TYR A 172 -4.50 -1.86 13.93
C TYR A 172 -4.70 -1.32 15.35
N SER A 173 -5.75 -0.52 15.56
CA SER A 173 -6.05 0.05 16.87
C SER A 173 -6.40 -1.01 17.91
N LEU A 174 -7.23 -1.99 17.54
CA LEU A 174 -7.61 -3.09 18.44
C LEU A 174 -6.39 -3.95 18.80
N GLY A 175 -5.56 -4.29 17.81
CA GLY A 175 -4.32 -5.02 18.07
C GLY A 175 -3.39 -4.26 19.02
N ALA A 176 -3.18 -2.95 18.77
CA ALA A 176 -2.36 -2.10 19.63
C ALA A 176 -2.88 -2.04 21.07
N VAL A 177 -4.21 -1.93 21.25
CA VAL A 177 -4.84 -1.94 22.57
C VAL A 177 -4.64 -3.28 23.28
N MET A 178 -4.83 -4.41 22.58
CA MET A 178 -4.62 -5.74 23.16
C MET A 178 -3.16 -5.93 23.59
N GLU A 179 -2.22 -5.52 22.74
CA GLU A 179 -0.80 -5.58 23.05
C GLU A 179 -0.43 -4.71 24.25
N PHE A 180 -0.90 -3.46 24.27
CA PHE A 180 -0.63 -2.52 25.36
C PHE A 180 -1.22 -2.99 26.70
N THR A 181 -2.45 -3.47 26.68
CA THR A 181 -3.14 -3.94 27.90
C THR A 181 -2.66 -5.32 28.35
N ARG A 182 -1.83 -6.00 27.54
CA ARG A 182 -1.36 -7.36 27.79
C ARG A 182 -2.51 -8.35 27.95
N TRP A 183 -3.62 -8.13 27.22
CA TRP A 183 -4.82 -8.97 27.26
C TRP A 183 -5.51 -9.02 25.88
N PRO A 184 -6.11 -10.16 25.46
CA PRO A 184 -6.30 -11.41 26.20
C PRO A 184 -5.18 -12.44 26.02
N ILE A 185 -5.21 -13.46 26.86
CA ILE A 185 -4.44 -14.70 26.71
C ILE A 185 -5.41 -15.76 26.20
N LEU A 186 -5.22 -16.24 24.97
CA LEU A 186 -6.10 -17.25 24.37
C LEU A 186 -5.57 -18.67 24.61
N TRP A 187 -4.25 -18.85 24.50
CA TRP A 187 -3.58 -20.11 24.78
C TRP A 187 -2.26 -19.83 25.49
N SER A 188 -2.18 -20.18 26.78
CA SER A 188 -0.97 -20.02 27.57
C SER A 188 0.23 -20.70 26.90
N GLY A 189 1.33 -19.96 26.75
CA GLY A 189 2.57 -20.43 26.13
C GLY A 189 2.57 -20.43 24.59
N VAL A 190 1.46 -20.08 23.93
CA VAL A 190 1.36 -20.15 22.46
C VAL A 190 0.74 -18.89 21.85
N ILE A 191 -0.41 -18.44 22.34
CA ILE A 191 -1.16 -17.30 21.78
C ILE A 191 -1.51 -16.33 22.92
N GLY A 192 -0.68 -15.30 23.06
CA GLY A 192 -0.90 -14.17 23.93
C GLY A 192 -1.31 -12.90 23.15
N PRO A 193 -1.29 -11.74 23.85
CA PRO A 193 -1.67 -10.46 23.27
C PRO A 193 -0.81 -10.03 22.08
N HIS A 194 0.48 -10.36 22.10
CA HIS A 194 1.43 -10.01 21.05
C HIS A 194 1.16 -10.78 19.76
N GLU A 195 0.92 -12.09 19.88
CA GLU A 195 0.50 -12.94 18.77
C GLU A 195 -0.83 -12.48 18.17
N ILE A 196 -1.77 -12.06 19.02
CA ILE A 196 -3.04 -11.49 18.57
C ILE A 196 -2.80 -10.18 17.84
N PHE A 197 -1.93 -9.31 18.34
CA PHE A 197 -1.52 -8.08 17.66
C PHE A 197 -0.99 -8.37 16.24
N HIS A 198 -0.15 -9.38 16.06
CA HIS A 198 0.33 -9.81 14.74
C HIS A 198 -0.81 -10.16 13.78
N ILE A 199 -1.82 -10.89 14.25
CA ILE A 199 -3.02 -11.20 13.45
C ILE A 199 -3.78 -9.92 13.08
N PHE A 200 -3.95 -8.99 14.01
CA PHE A 200 -4.63 -7.72 13.73
C PHE A 200 -3.83 -6.83 12.76
N VAL A 201 -2.50 -6.85 12.82
CA VAL A 201 -1.61 -6.20 11.85
C VAL A 201 -1.79 -6.80 10.45
N LEU A 202 -1.85 -8.14 10.33
CA LEU A 202 -2.13 -8.82 9.07
C LEU A 202 -3.51 -8.48 8.50
N ILE A 203 -4.56 -8.43 9.34
CA ILE A 203 -5.91 -8.02 8.94
C ILE A 203 -5.90 -6.56 8.45
N GLY A 204 -5.22 -5.67 9.17
CA GLY A 204 -5.03 -4.27 8.79
C GLY A 204 -4.37 -4.13 7.43
N ALA A 205 -3.21 -4.77 7.27
CA ALA A 205 -2.42 -4.78 6.06
C ALA A 205 -3.19 -5.37 4.87
N GLY A 206 -3.87 -6.51 5.06
CA GLY A 206 -4.69 -7.15 4.04
C GLY A 206 -5.87 -6.28 3.59
N SER A 207 -6.53 -5.58 4.52
CA SER A 207 -7.62 -4.66 4.21
C SER A 207 -7.14 -3.47 3.37
N HIS A 208 -6.02 -2.86 3.75
CA HIS A 208 -5.40 -1.76 2.99
C HIS A 208 -4.88 -2.23 1.63
N TRP A 209 -4.29 -3.42 1.57
CA TRP A 209 -3.83 -4.02 0.31
C TRP A 209 -4.99 -4.24 -0.64
N LEU A 210 -6.11 -4.78 -0.16
CA LEU A 210 -7.30 -5.00 -0.98
C LEU A 210 -7.90 -3.67 -1.49
N PHE A 211 -7.89 -2.63 -0.65
CA PHE A 211 -8.28 -1.28 -1.07
C PHE A 211 -7.40 -0.78 -2.22
N ILE A 212 -6.08 -0.86 -2.06
CA ILE A 212 -5.11 -0.40 -3.06
C ILE A 212 -5.24 -1.23 -4.33
N PHE A 213 -5.32 -2.56 -4.23
CA PHE A 213 -5.50 -3.47 -5.35
C PHE A 213 -6.75 -3.15 -6.16
N ARG A 214 -7.89 -2.82 -5.52
CA ARG A 214 -9.13 -2.42 -6.20
C ARG A 214 -9.01 -1.11 -6.98
N ASN A 215 -8.01 -0.27 -6.67
CA ASN A 215 -7.81 1.02 -7.31
C ASN A 215 -6.51 1.10 -8.12
N ALA A 216 -5.70 0.04 -8.13
CA ALA A 216 -4.35 0.03 -8.68
C ALA A 216 -4.28 0.29 -10.19
N HIS A 217 -5.35 0.07 -10.94
CA HIS A 217 -5.38 0.30 -12.40
C HIS A 217 -5.90 1.69 -12.79
N ARG A 218 -6.34 2.51 -11.82
CA ARG A 218 -7.04 3.76 -12.16
C ARG A 218 -6.14 4.74 -12.90
N PRO A 219 -6.61 5.31 -14.03
CA PRO A 219 -5.82 6.25 -14.77
C PRO A 219 -5.68 7.57 -14.02
N LYS A 220 -4.52 8.20 -14.21
CA LYS A 220 -4.09 9.41 -13.49
C LYS A 220 -3.19 10.32 -14.32
N ALA A 221 -2.95 10.07 -15.60
CA ALA A 221 -2.18 10.94 -16.48
C ALA A 221 -2.80 12.34 -16.60
N ARG A 222 -2.01 13.38 -16.33
CA ARG A 222 -2.45 14.78 -16.44
C ARG A 222 -2.58 15.21 -17.90
N ILE A 223 -1.64 14.78 -18.73
CA ILE A 223 -1.67 14.86 -20.19
C ILE A 223 -1.73 13.41 -20.65
N LEU A 224 -2.81 13.02 -21.30
CA LEU A 224 -2.97 11.67 -21.82
C LEU A 224 -2.31 11.59 -23.18
N VAL A 225 -1.39 10.65 -23.39
CA VAL A 225 -0.70 10.50 -24.67
C VAL A 225 -1.13 9.19 -25.31
N VAL A 226 -1.68 9.26 -26.50
CA VAL A 226 -2.23 8.11 -27.25
C VAL A 226 -1.60 8.07 -28.64
N HIS A 227 -1.02 6.94 -28.99
CA HIS A 227 -0.51 6.67 -30.33
C HIS A 227 -1.59 6.00 -31.16
N ILE A 228 -1.96 6.62 -32.27
CA ILE A 228 -2.88 6.07 -33.26
C ILE A 228 -2.04 5.39 -34.34
N LYS A 229 -2.30 4.11 -34.57
CA LYS A 229 -1.73 3.31 -35.64
C LYS A 229 -2.80 3.06 -36.68
N GLU A 230 -2.58 3.52 -37.90
CA GLU A 230 -3.41 3.23 -39.08
C GLU A 230 -2.82 2.03 -39.84
N PHE A 231 -3.59 0.96 -40.02
CA PHE A 231 -3.15 -0.23 -40.74
C PHE A 231 -3.57 -0.13 -42.21
N VAL A 232 -2.66 0.32 -43.07
CA VAL A 232 -2.99 0.69 -44.45
C VAL A 232 -3.42 -0.52 -45.29
N THR A 233 -2.78 -1.67 -45.10
CA THR A 233 -3.01 -2.90 -45.87
C THR A 233 -4.21 -3.72 -45.39
N GLN A 234 -4.46 -3.73 -44.08
CA GLN A 234 -5.56 -4.50 -43.46
C GLN A 234 -6.83 -3.67 -43.27
N GLY A 235 -6.72 -2.34 -43.33
CA GLY A 235 -7.76 -1.41 -42.90
C GLY A 235 -7.81 -1.28 -41.38
N GLY A 236 -8.40 -0.18 -40.91
CA GLY A 236 -8.67 0.06 -39.49
C GLY A 236 -7.56 0.77 -38.72
N TYR A 237 -7.89 1.10 -37.46
CA TYR A 237 -7.07 1.92 -36.58
C TYR A 237 -6.96 1.29 -35.18
N GLN A 238 -5.81 1.49 -34.53
CA GLN A 238 -5.59 1.12 -33.14
C GLN A 238 -5.04 2.30 -32.33
N ALA A 239 -5.63 2.55 -31.17
CA ALA A 239 -5.15 3.53 -30.20
C ALA A 239 -4.43 2.83 -29.04
N ILE A 240 -3.15 3.14 -28.84
CA ILE A 240 -2.32 2.61 -27.76
C ILE A 240 -1.88 3.74 -26.84
N GLY A 241 -2.17 3.61 -25.55
CA GLY A 241 -1.77 4.59 -24.54
C GLY A 241 -0.27 4.50 -24.22
N GLU A 242 0.42 5.64 -24.20
CA GLU A 242 1.83 5.70 -23.79
C GLU A 242 1.97 5.72 -22.26
N ASN A 243 1.04 6.40 -21.59
CA ASN A 243 1.12 6.69 -20.16
C ASN A 243 -0.14 6.31 -19.36
N GLU A 244 -1.01 5.51 -19.98
CA GLU A 244 -2.08 4.72 -19.38
C GLU A 244 -2.32 3.44 -20.19
N LEU A 245 -2.95 2.43 -19.59
CA LEU A 245 -3.32 1.19 -20.29
C LEU A 245 -4.56 1.43 -21.16
N ILE A 246 -4.31 1.85 -22.40
CA ILE A 246 -5.31 1.98 -23.46
C ILE A 246 -4.90 1.05 -24.59
N ASP A 247 -5.84 0.21 -25.03
CA ASP A 247 -5.75 -0.55 -26.27
C ASP A 247 -7.17 -0.62 -26.84
N LEU A 248 -7.44 0.19 -27.86
CA LEU A 248 -8.75 0.32 -28.51
C LEU A 248 -8.56 0.14 -30.01
N ARG A 249 -9.55 -0.45 -30.68
CA ARG A 249 -9.55 -0.67 -32.13
C ARG A 249 -10.86 -0.18 -32.72
N ALA A 250 -10.81 0.34 -33.94
CA ALA A 250 -11.95 0.84 -34.68
C ALA A 250 -11.71 0.74 -36.19
N ASP A 251 -12.79 0.73 -36.98
CA ASP A 251 -12.69 0.66 -38.44
C ASP A 251 -12.48 2.05 -39.07
N SER A 252 -12.81 3.12 -38.33
CA SER A 252 -12.60 4.51 -38.75
C SER A 252 -11.94 5.36 -37.67
N LEU A 253 -11.29 6.45 -38.09
CA LEU A 253 -10.65 7.40 -37.17
C LEU A 253 -11.69 8.13 -36.30
N GLU A 254 -12.87 8.43 -36.84
CA GLU A 254 -13.96 9.08 -36.11
C GLU A 254 -14.48 8.19 -34.98
N GLU A 255 -14.72 6.91 -35.26
CA GLU A 255 -15.09 5.92 -34.25
C GLU A 255 -14.01 5.79 -33.18
N LEU A 256 -12.73 5.72 -33.57
CA LEU A 256 -11.61 5.62 -32.63
C LEU A 256 -11.57 6.82 -31.67
N HIS A 257 -11.76 8.04 -32.17
CA HIS A 257 -11.84 9.23 -31.33
C HIS A 257 -13.01 9.15 -30.33
N GLY A 258 -14.17 8.66 -30.78
CA GLY A 258 -15.31 8.39 -29.91
C GLY A 258 -14.99 7.40 -28.79
N LEU A 259 -14.32 6.29 -29.12
CA LEU A 259 -13.89 5.28 -28.16
C LEU A 259 -12.88 5.84 -27.14
N ILE A 260 -11.91 6.64 -27.57
CA ILE A 260 -10.95 7.30 -26.66
C ILE A 260 -11.69 8.19 -25.66
N GLN A 261 -12.66 9.00 -26.13
CA GLN A 261 -13.44 9.87 -25.26
C GLN A 261 -14.32 9.08 -24.28
N SER A 262 -14.97 8.00 -24.75
CA SER A 262 -15.77 7.12 -23.87
C SER A 262 -14.88 6.49 -22.79
N TRP A 263 -13.73 5.95 -23.19
CA TRP A 263 -12.78 5.36 -22.27
C TRP A 263 -12.31 6.36 -21.21
N VAL A 264 -12.02 7.62 -21.59
CA VAL A 264 -11.67 8.68 -20.63
C VAL A 264 -12.82 8.94 -19.67
N ASN A 265 -14.05 9.03 -20.17
CA ASN A 265 -15.23 9.32 -19.37
C ASN A 265 -15.58 8.21 -18.37
N GLU A 266 -15.37 6.95 -18.76
CA GLU A 266 -15.65 5.76 -17.94
C GLU A 266 -14.58 5.52 -16.88
N ASN A 267 -13.30 5.74 -17.22
CA ASN A 267 -12.18 5.31 -16.37
C ASN A 267 -11.62 6.42 -15.48
N PHE A 268 -11.66 7.69 -15.90
CA PHE A 268 -11.21 8.80 -15.06
C PHE A 268 -12.29 9.24 -14.08
N HIS A 269 -11.86 9.54 -12.86
CA HIS A 269 -12.70 10.32 -11.95
C HIS A 269 -12.92 11.74 -12.52
N ARG A 270 -14.11 12.32 -12.35
CA ARG A 270 -14.49 13.64 -12.91
C ARG A 270 -13.45 14.74 -12.63
N GLU A 271 -12.98 14.84 -11.38
CA GLU A 271 -11.95 15.82 -10.98
C GLU A 271 -10.51 15.48 -11.42
N MET A 272 -10.29 14.28 -11.97
CA MET A 272 -8.96 13.81 -12.38
C MET A 272 -8.85 13.56 -13.88
N ARG A 273 -9.81 14.03 -14.68
CA ARG A 273 -9.70 13.97 -16.14
C ARG A 273 -8.36 14.56 -16.62
N PRO A 274 -7.81 14.05 -17.74
CA PRO A 274 -6.64 14.68 -18.34
C PRO A 274 -7.02 16.12 -18.74
N LEU A 275 -6.07 17.05 -18.60
CA LEU A 275 -6.23 18.43 -19.08
C LEU A 275 -6.11 18.52 -20.60
N GLU A 276 -5.39 17.56 -21.18
CA GLU A 276 -5.04 17.53 -22.59
C GLU A 276 -4.91 16.06 -23.03
N ILE A 277 -5.34 15.77 -24.26
CA ILE A 277 -5.21 14.45 -24.89
C ILE A 277 -4.37 14.65 -26.17
N ASN A 278 -3.13 14.17 -26.12
CA ASN A 278 -2.18 14.27 -27.22
C ASN A 278 -2.25 13.02 -28.08
N LEU A 279 -2.79 13.19 -29.28
CA LEU A 279 -2.90 12.13 -30.27
C LEU A 279 -1.69 12.19 -31.21
N LYS A 280 -0.88 11.12 -31.23
CA LYS A 280 0.26 10.96 -32.14
C LYS A 280 -0.13 9.96 -33.22
N HIS A 281 -0.20 10.38 -34.48
CA HIS A 281 -0.64 9.52 -35.58
C HIS A 281 0.54 8.91 -36.34
N SER A 282 0.45 7.62 -36.67
CA SER A 282 1.45 6.87 -37.43
C SER A 282 0.78 5.88 -38.38
N LYS A 283 1.32 5.75 -39.59
CA LYS A 283 0.87 4.77 -40.60
C LYS A 283 1.74 3.52 -40.52
N ILE A 284 1.11 2.35 -40.52
CA ILE A 284 1.77 1.04 -40.61
C ILE A 284 1.43 0.45 -41.98
N LEU A 285 2.47 0.29 -42.80
CA LEU A 285 2.41 -0.27 -44.15
C LEU A 285 2.29 -1.79 -44.09
#